data_AF-A0A0A9EWU9-F1
#
_entry.id   AF-A0A0A9EWU9-F1
#
_cell.length_a   1.000
_cell.length_b   1.000
_cell.length_c   1.000
_cell.angle_alpha   90.00
_cell.angle_beta   90.00
_cell.angle_gamma   90.00
#
_symmetry.space_group_name_H-M   'P 1'
#
loop_
_entity.id
_entity.type
_entity.pdbx_description
1 polymer ?
#
loop_
_entity_poly.entity_id
_entity_poly.type
_entity_poly.pdbx_seq_one_letter_code
_entity_poly.pdbx_strand_id
1 'polypeptide(L)'
;MSMVTVLTLRSPENAARAMQVGYGTLAIQAMQRFPSSGQTQKQACLMIRNLVVRNPENRTILLNDGAEKLIRKAKMVHGSCKDAATSALRDLGLDNYNA
;
A
#
# COMPACT_ATOMS: atom_id res chain seq x y z
N MET A 1 -8.29 3.43 8.22
CA MET A 1 -7.24 2.57 7.64
C MET A 1 -6.46 1.76 8.67
N SER A 2 -6.08 2.33 9.83
CA SER A 2 -5.27 1.61 10.85
C SER A 2 -5.82 0.25 11.27
N MET A 3 -7.14 0.12 11.48
CA MET A 3 -7.76 -1.16 11.83
C MET A 3 -7.55 -2.25 10.77
N VAL A 4 -7.72 -1.91 9.49
CA VAL A 4 -7.54 -2.87 8.38
C VAL A 4 -6.07 -3.26 8.25
N THR A 5 -5.15 -2.32 8.42
CA THR A 5 -3.71 -2.60 8.47
C THR A 5 -3.39 -3.63 9.55
N VAL A 6 -4.04 -3.55 10.73
CA VAL A 6 -3.86 -4.54 11.81
C VAL A 6 -4.47 -5.89 11.43
N LEU A 7 -5.70 -5.92 10.94
CA LEU A 7 -6.41 -7.16 10.59
C LEU A 7 -5.73 -7.95 9.46
N THR A 8 -5.10 -7.25 8.53
CA THR A 8 -4.41 -7.84 7.37
C THR A 8 -2.95 -8.22 7.68
N LEU A 9 -2.41 -7.84 8.84
CA LEU A 9 -1.01 -8.10 9.17
C LEU A 9 -0.77 -9.60 9.40
N ARG A 10 0.02 -10.22 8.51
CA ARG A 10 0.37 -11.65 8.56
C ARG A 10 -0.84 -12.59 8.46
N SER A 11 -1.99 -12.13 7.95
CA SER A 11 -3.14 -12.97 7.62
C SER A 11 -3.48 -12.83 6.13
N PRO A 12 -3.06 -13.77 5.28
CA PRO A 12 -3.40 -13.75 3.86
C PRO A 12 -4.91 -13.88 3.61
N GLU A 13 -5.65 -14.58 4.49
CA GLU A 13 -7.11 -14.71 4.35
C GLU A 13 -7.80 -13.36 4.56
N ASN A 14 -7.37 -12.59 5.56
CA ASN A 14 -7.91 -11.26 5.80
C ASN A 14 -7.49 -10.28 4.70
N ALA A 15 -6.26 -10.38 4.21
CA ALA A 15 -5.79 -9.58 3.07
C ALA A 15 -6.61 -9.84 1.80
N ALA A 16 -6.87 -11.11 1.47
CA ALA A 16 -7.71 -11.49 0.34
C ALA A 16 -9.15 -10.97 0.49
N ARG A 17 -9.78 -11.15 1.66
CA ARG A 17 -11.11 -10.60 1.95
C ARG A 17 -11.13 -9.07 1.87
N ALA A 18 -10.10 -8.42 2.40
CA ALA A 18 -9.99 -6.97 2.35
C ALA A 18 -9.91 -6.45 0.91
N MET A 19 -9.16 -7.13 0.03
CA MET A 19 -9.14 -6.81 -1.40
C MET A 19 -10.49 -7.00 -2.07
N GLN A 20 -11.20 -8.11 -1.79
CA GLN A 20 -12.52 -8.39 -2.34
C GLN A 20 -13.56 -7.32 -1.99
N VAL A 21 -13.48 -6.73 -0.79
CA VAL A 21 -14.40 -5.67 -0.35
C VAL A 21 -13.89 -4.25 -0.67
N GLY A 22 -12.82 -4.12 -1.45
CA GLY A 22 -12.38 -2.83 -2.01
C GLY A 22 -11.40 -2.02 -1.16
N TYR A 23 -10.77 -2.60 -0.13
CA TYR A 23 -9.79 -1.86 0.68
C TYR A 23 -8.53 -1.46 -0.10
N GLY A 24 -8.17 -2.21 -1.15
CA GLY A 24 -7.10 -1.83 -2.07
C GLY A 24 -7.37 -0.49 -2.76
N THR A 25 -8.54 -0.37 -3.39
CA THR A 25 -9.03 0.85 -4.02
C THR A 25 -9.17 1.99 -3.01
N LEU A 26 -9.65 1.72 -1.80
CA LEU A 26 -9.73 2.71 -0.73
C LEU A 26 -8.34 3.27 -0.36
N ALA A 27 -7.31 2.43 -0.31
CA ALA A 27 -5.93 2.86 -0.04
C ALA A 27 -5.48 3.91 -1.08
N ILE A 28 -5.69 3.59 -2.35
CA ILE A 28 -5.31 4.42 -3.50
C ILE A 28 -6.07 5.75 -3.48
N GLN A 29 -7.38 5.71 -3.29
CA GLN A 29 -8.21 6.91 -3.18
C GLN A 29 -7.80 7.78 -1.99
N ALA A 30 -7.48 7.19 -0.84
CA ALA A 30 -7.02 7.94 0.31
C ALA A 30 -5.67 8.64 0.03
N MET A 31 -4.75 7.98 -0.66
CA MET A 31 -3.47 8.59 -1.07
C MET A 31 -3.69 9.77 -2.03
N GLN A 32 -4.62 9.64 -2.97
CA GLN A 32 -4.98 10.70 -3.93
C GLN A 32 -5.67 11.88 -3.25
N ARG A 33 -6.60 11.61 -2.33
CA ARG A 33 -7.42 12.64 -1.67
C ARG A 33 -6.65 13.42 -0.62
N PHE A 34 -5.69 12.79 0.05
CA PHE A 34 -4.93 13.38 1.15
C PHE A 34 -3.41 13.36 0.89
N PRO A 35 -2.92 13.98 -0.19
CA PRO A 35 -1.51 13.91 -0.59
C PRO A 35 -0.56 14.57 0.43
N SER A 36 -1.05 15.57 1.17
CA SER A 36 -0.25 16.31 2.17
C SER A 36 -0.23 15.65 3.55
N SER A 37 -1.05 14.62 3.80
CA SER A 37 -1.12 13.96 5.10
C SER A 37 -0.12 12.81 5.18
N GLY A 38 1.08 13.06 5.71
CA GLY A 38 2.12 12.02 5.85
C GLY A 38 1.64 10.78 6.63
N GLN A 39 0.78 10.96 7.65
CA GLN A 39 0.18 9.84 8.37
C GLN A 39 -0.73 8.99 7.47
N THR A 40 -1.58 9.62 6.65
CA THR A 40 -2.46 8.91 5.72
C THR A 40 -1.66 8.15 4.68
N GLN A 41 -0.63 8.79 4.11
CA GLN A 41 0.29 8.16 3.16
C GLN A 41 1.00 6.94 3.77
N LYS A 42 1.54 7.08 4.99
CA LYS A 42 2.20 5.98 5.70
C LYS A 42 1.26 4.81 5.93
N GLN A 43 0.03 5.07 6.39
CA GLN A 43 -0.95 4.02 6.64
C GLN A 43 -1.38 3.31 5.36
N ALA A 44 -1.55 4.04 4.25
CA ALA A 44 -1.85 3.45 2.96
C ALA A 44 -0.70 2.54 2.47
N CYS A 45 0.55 2.97 2.59
CA CYS A 45 1.71 2.14 2.26
C CYS A 45 1.74 0.84 3.08
N LEU A 46 1.50 0.93 4.40
CA LEU A 46 1.46 -0.26 5.27
C LEU A 46 0.31 -1.19 4.91
N MET A 47 -0.86 -0.66 4.59
CA MET A 47 -2.02 -1.45 4.17
C MET A 47 -1.72 -2.15 2.84
N ILE A 48 -1.29 -1.42 1.81
CA ILE A 48 -0.93 -1.99 0.50
C ILE A 48 0.10 -3.10 0.66
N ARG A 49 1.17 -2.87 1.43
CA ARG A 49 2.18 -3.89 1.73
C ARG A 49 1.55 -5.17 2.29
N ASN A 50 0.69 -5.05 3.30
CA ASN A 50 0.04 -6.21 3.92
C ASN A 50 -0.89 -6.94 2.94
N LEU A 51 -1.57 -6.20 2.06
CA LEU A 51 -2.48 -6.76 1.05
C LEU A 51 -1.77 -7.58 -0.02
N VAL A 52 -0.47 -7.34 -0.28
CA VAL A 52 0.25 -7.97 -1.41
C VAL A 52 1.35 -8.95 -1.01
N VAL A 53 1.91 -8.82 0.21
CA VAL A 53 3.11 -9.57 0.62
C VAL A 53 2.93 -11.09 0.57
N ARG A 54 1.73 -11.60 0.86
CA ARG A 54 1.38 -13.03 0.83
C ARG A 54 0.27 -13.36 -0.17
N ASN A 55 -0.08 -12.40 -1.03
CA ASN A 55 -1.14 -12.52 -2.03
C ASN A 55 -0.63 -11.89 -3.34
N PRO A 56 0.25 -12.59 -4.06
CA PRO A 56 0.87 -12.07 -5.28
C PRO A 56 -0.16 -11.66 -6.36
N GLU A 57 -1.32 -12.29 -6.40
CA GLU A 57 -2.45 -11.96 -7.26
C GLU A 57 -2.95 -10.51 -7.07
N ASN A 58 -2.81 -9.96 -5.86
CA ASN A 58 -3.24 -8.59 -5.56
C ASN A 58 -2.29 -7.53 -6.12
N ARG A 59 -1.04 -7.91 -6.44
CA ARG A 59 -0.01 -6.98 -6.95
C ARG A 59 -0.45 -6.37 -8.27
N THR A 60 -0.83 -7.21 -9.23
CA THR A 60 -1.26 -6.77 -10.57
C THR A 60 -2.45 -5.83 -10.49
N ILE A 61 -3.42 -6.12 -9.62
CA ILE A 61 -4.60 -5.26 -9.40
C ILE A 61 -4.17 -3.86 -8.93
N LEU A 62 -3.39 -3.78 -7.85
CA LEU A 62 -2.99 -2.49 -7.28
C LEU A 62 -2.01 -1.72 -8.17
N LEU A 63 -1.14 -2.42 -8.91
CA LEU A 63 -0.25 -1.79 -9.89
C LEU A 63 -1.04 -1.17 -11.05
N ASN A 64 -2.03 -1.89 -11.57
CA ASN A 64 -2.92 -1.37 -12.62
C ASN A 64 -3.73 -0.15 -12.14
N ASP A 65 -4.10 -0.11 -10.86
CA ASP A 65 -4.77 1.04 -10.23
C ASP A 65 -3.80 2.19 -9.88
N GLY A 66 -2.52 2.09 -10.24
CA GLY A 66 -1.53 3.17 -10.13
C GLY A 66 -0.87 3.31 -8.75
N ALA A 67 -0.90 2.26 -7.91
CA ALA A 67 -0.30 2.27 -6.58
C ALA A 67 1.19 2.67 -6.59
N GLU A 68 1.97 2.21 -7.58
CA GLU A 68 3.40 2.52 -7.66
C GLU A 68 3.68 4.02 -7.64
N LYS A 69 3.04 4.79 -8.54
CA LYS A 69 3.27 6.23 -8.66
C LYS A 69 2.93 6.97 -7.37
N LEU A 70 1.86 6.55 -6.69
CA LEU A 70 1.43 7.13 -5.43
C LEU A 70 2.42 6.81 -4.29
N ILE A 71 2.88 5.57 -4.19
CA ILE A 71 3.83 5.15 -3.15
C ILE A 71 5.18 5.83 -3.35
N ARG A 72 5.68 5.94 -4.59
CA ARG A 72 6.91 6.70 -4.88
C ARG A 72 6.77 8.16 -4.51
N LYS A 73 5.64 8.80 -4.84
CA LYS A 73 5.37 10.18 -4.43
C LYS A 73 5.34 10.33 -2.91
N ALA A 74 4.69 9.41 -2.19
CA ALA A 74 4.66 9.40 -0.73
C ALA A 74 6.08 9.27 -0.13
N LYS A 75 6.91 8.36 -0.67
CA LYS A 75 8.31 8.15 -0.27
C LYS A 75 9.15 9.42 -0.40
N MET A 76 8.97 10.18 -1.50
CA MET A 76 9.72 11.41 -1.75
C MET A 76 9.25 12.59 -0.89
N VAL A 77 7.93 12.77 -0.78
CA VAL A 77 7.36 13.96 -0.12
C VAL A 77 7.40 13.85 1.40
N HIS A 78 7.20 12.65 1.95
CA HIS A 78 7.04 12.44 3.39
C HIS A 78 8.16 11.57 3.93
N GLY A 79 9.13 12.17 4.63
CA GLY A 79 10.24 11.43 5.24
C GLY A 79 9.80 10.29 6.17
N SER A 80 8.65 10.45 6.86
CA SER A 80 8.05 9.44 7.72
C SER A 80 7.49 8.22 6.98
N CYS A 81 7.36 8.29 5.66
CA CYS A 81 6.86 7.21 4.80
C CYS A 81 7.97 6.34 4.22
N LYS A 82 9.25 6.72 4.30
CA LYS A 82 10.36 6.05 3.59
C LYS A 82 10.34 4.53 3.76
N ASP A 83 10.38 4.03 5.00
CA ASP A 83 10.46 2.58 5.26
C ASP A 83 9.19 1.84 4.81
N ALA A 84 8.02 2.43 5.08
CA ALA A 84 6.73 1.85 4.73
C ALA A 84 6.55 1.79 3.20
N ALA A 85 6.93 2.85 2.50
CA ALA A 85 6.85 2.94 1.05
C ALA A 85 7.85 2.02 0.36
N THR A 86 9.10 1.99 0.82
CA THR A 86 10.12 1.06 0.31
C THR A 86 9.68 -0.40 0.48
N SER A 87 9.15 -0.75 1.66
CA SER A 87 8.62 -2.10 1.92
C SER A 87 7.44 -2.43 1.01
N ALA A 88 6.52 -1.49 0.78
CA ALA A 88 5.38 -1.69 -0.10
C ALA A 88 5.80 -1.89 -1.56
N LEU A 89 6.72 -1.07 -2.08
CA LEU A 89 7.25 -1.20 -3.46
C LEU A 89 7.95 -2.54 -3.67
N ARG A 90 8.77 -2.98 -2.69
CA ARG A 90 9.41 -4.29 -2.72
C ARG A 90 8.38 -5.42 -2.73
N ASP A 91 7.40 -5.37 -1.83
CA ASP A 91 6.40 -6.44 -1.68
C ASP A 91 5.39 -6.44 -2.86
N LEU A 92 5.27 -5.33 -3.60
CA LEU A 92 4.59 -5.23 -4.90
C LEU A 92 5.37 -5.89 -6.05
N GLY A 93 6.66 -6.22 -5.86
CA GLY A 93 7.48 -6.88 -6.86
C GLY A 93 8.20 -5.93 -7.83
N LEU A 94 8.40 -4.67 -7.47
CA LEU A 94 9.14 -3.72 -8.29
C LEU A 94 10.64 -3.83 -8.02
N ASP A 95 11.45 -4.12 -9.04
CA ASP A 95 12.91 -4.33 -8.87
C ASP A 95 13.65 -3.05 -8.43
N ASN A 96 13.21 -1.89 -8.92
CA ASN A 96 13.77 -0.57 -8.59
C ASN A 96 13.04 0.10 -7.41
N TYR A 97 12.61 -0.69 -6.41
CA TYR A 97 11.88 -0.19 -5.24
C TYR A 97 12.66 0.83 -4.39
N ASN A 98 13.99 0.78 -4.43
CA ASN A 98 14.86 1.71 -3.72
C ASN A 98 15.14 3.01 -4.47
N ALA A 99 14.82 3.08 -5.77
CA ALA A 99 14.95 4.30 -6.57
C ALA A 99 14.10 5.46 -6.03
#